data_AF-A0A8T2DPP1-F1
#
_entry.id   AF-A0A8T2DPP1-F1
#
_cell.length_a   1.000
_cell.length_b   1.000
_cell.length_c   1.000
_cell.angle_alpha   90.00
_cell.angle_beta   90.00
_cell.angle_gamma   90.00
#
_symmetry.space_group_name_H-M   'P 1'
#
loop_
_entity.id
_entity.type
_entity.pdbx_description
1 polymer ?
#
loop_
_entity_poly.entity_id
_entity_poly.type
_entity_poly.pdbx_seq_one_letter_code
_entity_poly.pdbx_strand_id
1 'polypeptide(L)'
;MKLAQHIKVRQRVVATAITYMRRVYIRKSMVEFEPRLVALTCLYLASKAEESIVQARNLVFYIKRLYPDEYNKYELKDILGMEMKVLEALDYYLVVFHPYRSLSEFLQDAALNDVNMNQITWGIVNDTYKMDLILVHPPYRIALACIYIASVHREKDITAWFEDLHEDMNLVKNIAMEILDFYENYRTITEEKVNSAFSKLALKL
;
A
#
# COMPACT_ATOMS: atom_id res chain seq x y z
N MET A 1 -6.96 5.25 1.01
CA MET A 1 -7.22 5.39 2.46
C MET A 1 -8.61 5.96 2.78
N LYS A 2 -9.05 7.09 2.19
CA LYS A 2 -10.36 7.70 2.51
C LYS A 2 -11.56 6.74 2.31
N LEU A 3 -11.68 6.06 1.15
CA LEU A 3 -12.75 5.08 0.93
C LEU A 3 -12.74 3.96 1.98
N ALA A 4 -11.55 3.41 2.28
CA ALA A 4 -11.37 2.31 3.24
C ALA A 4 -11.90 2.63 4.64
N GLN A 5 -11.78 3.89 5.09
CA GLN A 5 -12.30 4.35 6.37
C GLN A 5 -13.84 4.33 6.41
N HIS A 6 -14.51 4.68 5.29
CA HIS A 6 -15.97 4.67 5.20
C HIS A 6 -16.55 3.25 5.15
N ILE A 7 -15.85 2.31 4.52
CA ILE A 7 -16.26 0.90 4.45
C ILE A 7 -15.75 0.06 5.63
N LYS A 8 -15.02 0.68 6.57
CA LYS A 8 -14.47 0.06 7.79
C LYS A 8 -13.65 -1.22 7.54
N VAL A 9 -12.85 -1.24 6.47
CA VAL A 9 -11.94 -2.37 6.21
C VAL A 9 -10.65 -2.26 7.04
N ARG A 10 -10.08 -3.41 7.38
CA ARG A 10 -8.79 -3.49 8.09
C ARG A 10 -7.66 -2.95 7.21
N GLN A 11 -6.63 -2.38 7.84
CA GLN A 11 -5.46 -1.84 7.14
C GLN A 11 -4.79 -2.88 6.22
N ARG A 12 -4.76 -4.15 6.65
CA ARG A 12 -4.24 -5.26 5.84
C ARG A 12 -4.95 -5.39 4.48
N VAL A 13 -6.27 -5.27 4.44
CA VAL A 13 -7.06 -5.28 3.19
C VAL A 13 -6.63 -4.16 2.25
N VAL A 14 -6.38 -2.96 2.80
CA VAL A 14 -5.92 -1.80 2.02
C VAL A 14 -4.53 -2.04 1.45
N ALA A 15 -3.62 -2.59 2.27
CA ALA A 15 -2.28 -2.95 1.85
C ALA A 15 -2.28 -4.01 0.72
N THR A 16 -3.11 -5.04 0.84
CA THR A 16 -3.30 -6.07 -0.19
C THR A 16 -3.84 -5.45 -1.49
N ALA A 17 -4.84 -4.57 -1.40
CA ALA A 17 -5.40 -3.88 -2.55
C ALA A 17 -4.38 -3.01 -3.29
N ILE A 18 -3.54 -2.26 -2.56
CA ILE A 18 -2.45 -1.47 -3.14
C ILE A 18 -1.43 -2.38 -3.82
N THR A 19 -1.08 -3.50 -3.17
CA THR A 19 -0.13 -4.47 -3.72
C THR A 19 -0.65 -5.10 -5.01
N TYR A 20 -1.94 -5.45 -5.06
CA TYR A 20 -2.58 -5.92 -6.28
C TYR A 20 -2.51 -4.89 -7.39
N MET A 21 -2.91 -3.64 -7.12
CA MET A 21 -2.89 -2.57 -8.11
C MET A 21 -1.47 -2.36 -8.67
N ARG A 22 -0.45 -2.35 -7.80
CA ARG A 22 0.95 -2.27 -8.22
C ARG A 22 1.35 -3.45 -9.12
N ARG A 23 1.03 -4.69 -8.73
CA ARG A 23 1.32 -5.89 -9.54
C ARG A 23 0.62 -5.86 -10.91
N VAL A 24 -0.63 -5.40 -10.98
CA VAL A 24 -1.38 -5.25 -12.23
C VAL A 24 -0.63 -4.32 -13.19
N TYR A 25 -0.20 -3.15 -12.72
CA TYR A 25 0.46 -2.15 -13.57
C TYR A 25 1.92 -2.43 -13.91
N ILE A 26 2.52 -3.51 -13.37
CA ILE A 26 3.77 -4.06 -13.93
C ILE A 26 3.50 -4.73 -15.28
N ARG A 27 2.30 -5.30 -15.48
CA ARG A 27 1.96 -6.14 -16.65
C ARG A 27 0.98 -5.50 -17.61
N LYS A 28 0.17 -4.54 -17.14
CA LYS A 28 -0.92 -3.92 -17.88
C LYS A 28 -0.73 -2.42 -17.99
N SER A 29 -1.20 -1.85 -19.09
CA SER A 29 -1.19 -0.41 -19.32
C SER A 29 -2.35 0.26 -18.58
N MET A 30 -2.12 1.45 -18.01
CA MET A 30 -3.17 2.31 -17.41
C MET A 30 -4.23 2.80 -18.42
N VAL A 31 -3.97 2.68 -19.73
CA VAL A 31 -4.95 2.99 -20.79
C VAL A 31 -5.93 1.83 -20.97
N GLU A 32 -5.43 0.59 -20.96
CA GLU A 32 -6.24 -0.63 -21.08
C GLU A 32 -7.01 -0.92 -19.79
N PHE A 33 -6.34 -0.71 -18.66
CA PHE A 33 -6.82 -0.95 -17.31
C PHE A 33 -6.97 0.41 -16.61
N GLU A 34 -8.19 0.96 -16.63
CA GLU A 34 -8.43 2.29 -16.10
C GLU A 34 -8.19 2.34 -14.57
N PRO A 35 -7.33 3.25 -14.05
CA PRO A 35 -6.87 3.18 -12.66
C PRO A 35 -7.93 3.30 -11.59
N ARG A 36 -8.98 4.11 -11.79
CA ARG A 36 -10.05 4.26 -10.80
C ARG A 36 -10.86 2.97 -10.65
N LEU A 37 -11.23 2.34 -11.76
CA LEU A 37 -11.93 1.06 -11.74
C LEU A 37 -11.06 -0.06 -11.16
N VAL A 38 -9.80 -0.15 -11.59
CA VAL A 38 -8.87 -1.16 -11.06
C VAL A 38 -8.65 -0.99 -9.56
N ALA A 39 -8.54 0.24 -9.05
CA ALA A 39 -8.40 0.49 -7.62
C ALA A 39 -9.61 -0.05 -6.82
N LEU A 40 -10.84 0.18 -7.32
CA LEU A 40 -12.06 -0.35 -6.71
C LEU A 40 -12.11 -1.88 -6.76
N THR A 41 -11.77 -2.46 -7.90
CA THR A 41 -11.75 -3.92 -8.09
C THR A 41 -10.66 -4.59 -7.25
N CYS A 42 -9.47 -4.00 -7.13
CA CYS A 42 -8.41 -4.50 -6.26
C CYS A 42 -8.84 -4.48 -4.79
N LEU A 43 -9.54 -3.42 -4.34
CA LEU A 43 -10.08 -3.36 -2.97
C LEU A 43 -11.17 -4.41 -2.75
N TYR A 44 -12.05 -4.62 -3.73
CA TYR A 44 -13.06 -5.67 -3.69
C TYR A 44 -12.42 -7.06 -3.57
N LEU A 45 -11.47 -7.39 -4.45
CA LEU A 45 -10.74 -8.67 -4.45
C LEU A 45 -9.96 -8.88 -3.16
N ALA A 46 -9.21 -7.89 -2.71
CA ALA A 46 -8.44 -7.94 -1.47
C ALA A 46 -9.35 -8.19 -0.26
N SER A 47 -10.54 -7.60 -0.22
CA SER A 47 -11.50 -7.82 0.87
C SER A 47 -11.92 -9.29 0.98
N LYS A 48 -12.01 -9.99 -0.15
CA LYS A 48 -12.33 -11.43 -0.20
C LYS A 48 -11.12 -12.28 0.19
N ALA A 49 -9.95 -11.98 -0.37
CA ALA A 49 -8.72 -12.72 -0.10
C ALA A 49 -8.27 -12.63 1.37
N GLU A 50 -8.56 -11.51 2.04
CA GLU A 50 -8.24 -11.26 3.45
C GLU A 50 -9.41 -11.59 4.41
N GLU A 51 -10.43 -12.30 3.94
CA GLU A 51 -11.60 -12.75 4.72
C GLU A 51 -12.34 -11.61 5.46
N SER A 52 -12.30 -10.41 4.87
CA SER A 52 -12.95 -9.20 5.38
C SER A 52 -13.93 -8.66 4.33
N ILE A 53 -14.80 -9.56 3.85
CA ILE A 53 -15.59 -9.39 2.63
C ILE A 53 -16.39 -8.09 2.63
N VAL A 54 -16.17 -7.26 1.61
CA VAL A 54 -16.99 -6.07 1.33
C VAL A 54 -17.85 -6.32 0.10
N GLN A 55 -19.14 -6.04 0.22
CA GLN A 55 -20.06 -6.12 -0.91
C GLN A 55 -19.72 -5.03 -1.94
N ALA A 56 -19.56 -5.40 -3.22
CA ALA A 56 -19.22 -4.46 -4.28
C ALA A 56 -20.23 -3.29 -4.41
N ARG A 57 -21.51 -3.52 -4.11
CA ARG A 57 -22.53 -2.45 -4.07
C ARG A 57 -22.18 -1.34 -3.06
N ASN A 58 -21.58 -1.70 -1.93
CA ASN A 58 -21.18 -0.73 -0.92
C ASN A 58 -19.97 0.08 -1.41
N LEU A 59 -19.02 -0.56 -2.10
CA LEU A 59 -17.88 0.15 -2.70
C LEU A 59 -18.34 1.23 -3.66
N VAL A 60 -19.25 0.90 -4.59
CA VAL A 60 -19.84 1.85 -5.53
C VAL A 60 -20.57 2.97 -4.81
N PHE A 61 -21.41 2.63 -3.81
CA PHE A 61 -22.17 3.62 -3.04
C PHE A 61 -21.25 4.63 -2.34
N TYR A 62 -20.26 4.17 -1.59
CA TYR A 62 -19.39 5.06 -0.82
C TYR A 62 -18.45 5.87 -1.71
N ILE A 63 -17.91 5.29 -2.79
CA ILE A 63 -16.99 6.04 -3.66
C ILE A 63 -17.73 7.14 -4.42
N LYS A 64 -18.96 6.89 -4.91
CA LYS A 64 -19.80 7.93 -5.54
C LYS A 64 -20.16 9.04 -4.56
N ARG A 65 -20.37 8.71 -3.28
CA ARG A 65 -20.64 9.72 -2.26
C ARG A 65 -19.43 10.61 -1.96
N LEU A 66 -18.22 10.03 -2.02
CA LEU A 66 -16.98 10.77 -1.73
C LEU A 66 -16.49 11.59 -2.91
N TYR A 67 -16.67 11.07 -4.12
CA TYR A 67 -16.14 11.63 -5.36
C TYR A 67 -17.19 11.51 -6.48
N PRO A 68 -18.31 12.24 -6.38
CA PRO A 68 -19.41 12.11 -7.32
C PRO A 68 -18.95 12.37 -8.76
N ASP A 69 -18.21 13.46 -8.99
CA ASP A 69 -17.81 13.88 -10.34
C ASP A 69 -16.91 12.86 -11.05
N GLU A 70 -16.07 12.15 -10.29
CA GLU A 70 -15.11 11.19 -10.83
C GLU A 70 -15.69 9.78 -10.99
N TYR A 71 -16.61 9.38 -10.11
CA TYR A 71 -17.05 7.98 -10.00
C TYR A 71 -18.52 7.74 -10.34
N ASN A 72 -19.31 8.77 -10.66
CA ASN A 72 -20.73 8.60 -10.96
C ASN A 72 -20.99 7.62 -12.11
N LYS A 73 -20.06 7.49 -13.06
CA LYS A 73 -20.15 6.59 -14.22
C LYS A 73 -19.99 5.10 -13.88
N TYR A 74 -19.36 4.74 -12.75
CA TYR A 74 -19.10 3.33 -12.44
C TYR A 74 -20.31 2.67 -11.81
N GLU A 75 -20.65 1.48 -12.28
CA GLU A 75 -21.72 0.64 -11.77
C GLU A 75 -21.16 -0.65 -11.17
N LEU A 76 -22.03 -1.37 -10.45
CA LEU A 76 -21.70 -2.67 -9.88
C LEU A 76 -21.14 -3.64 -10.95
N LYS A 77 -21.75 -3.65 -12.14
CA LYS A 77 -21.36 -4.51 -13.26
C LYS A 77 -19.93 -4.25 -13.74
N ASP A 78 -19.43 -3.02 -13.60
CA ASP A 78 -18.08 -2.66 -14.05
C ASP A 78 -17.02 -3.26 -13.12
N ILE A 79 -17.26 -3.21 -11.80
CA ILE A 79 -16.38 -3.84 -10.81
C ILE A 79 -16.34 -5.35 -11.04
N LEU A 80 -17.50 -5.98 -11.22
CA LEU A 80 -17.61 -7.42 -11.45
C LEU A 80 -17.01 -7.84 -12.80
N GLY A 81 -17.17 -7.02 -13.85
CA GLY A 81 -16.57 -7.28 -15.16
C GLY A 81 -15.04 -7.11 -15.17
N MET A 82 -14.51 -6.19 -14.37
CA MET A 82 -13.07 -5.99 -14.21
C MET A 82 -12.43 -7.04 -13.30
N GLU A 83 -13.21 -7.71 -12.46
CA GLU A 83 -12.74 -8.69 -11.49
C GLU A 83 -11.88 -9.79 -12.11
N MET A 84 -12.41 -10.48 -13.13
CA MET A 84 -11.70 -11.57 -13.79
C MET A 84 -10.40 -11.08 -14.45
N LYS A 85 -10.45 -9.88 -15.07
CA LYS A 85 -9.27 -9.27 -15.71
C LYS A 85 -8.15 -8.97 -14.73
N VAL A 86 -8.49 -8.51 -13.52
CA VAL A 86 -7.51 -8.26 -12.45
C VAL A 86 -6.95 -9.57 -11.92
N LEU A 87 -7.78 -10.61 -11.73
CA LEU A 87 -7.33 -11.94 -11.31
C LEU A 87 -6.30 -12.54 -12.31
N GLU A 88 -6.61 -12.46 -13.61
CA GLU A 88 -5.71 -12.90 -14.69
C GLU A 88 -4.42 -12.07 -14.70
N ALA A 89 -4.50 -10.74 -14.56
CA ALA A 89 -3.32 -9.88 -14.51
C ALA A 89 -2.41 -10.19 -13.31
N LEU A 90 -2.99 -10.61 -12.18
CA LEU A 90 -2.27 -11.08 -11.00
C LEU A 90 -1.74 -12.51 -11.12
N ASP A 91 -2.08 -13.23 -12.20
CA ASP A 91 -1.81 -14.66 -12.36
C ASP A 91 -2.30 -15.47 -11.14
N TYR A 92 -3.44 -15.04 -10.58
CA TYR A 92 -4.09 -15.64 -9.41
C TYR A 92 -3.24 -15.72 -8.12
N TYR A 93 -2.10 -15.00 -8.04
CA TYR A 93 -1.30 -14.88 -6.82
C TYR A 93 -1.92 -13.88 -5.82
N LEU A 94 -2.92 -14.36 -5.08
CA LEU A 94 -3.72 -13.54 -4.17
C LEU A 94 -3.13 -13.38 -2.77
N VAL A 95 -2.31 -14.32 -2.31
CA VAL A 95 -1.70 -14.22 -0.97
C VAL A 95 -0.59 -13.17 -0.99
N VAL A 96 -0.67 -12.20 -0.07
CA VAL A 96 0.34 -11.15 0.10
C VAL A 96 0.89 -11.19 1.53
N PHE A 97 2.21 -11.18 1.63
CA PHE A 97 2.92 -11.05 2.90
C PHE A 97 3.20 -9.57 3.15
N HIS A 98 2.92 -9.09 4.36
CA HIS A 98 3.02 -7.68 4.73
C HIS A 98 4.00 -7.46 5.89
N PRO A 99 4.69 -6.31 5.96
CA PRO A 99 5.62 -5.95 7.02
C PRO A 99 4.99 -5.90 8.42
N TYR A 100 3.66 -5.75 8.55
CA TYR A 100 3.00 -5.51 9.83
C TYR A 100 3.26 -6.58 10.90
N ARG A 101 3.31 -7.85 10.50
CA ARG A 101 3.56 -8.95 11.44
C ARG A 101 5.00 -8.92 11.94
N SER A 102 5.96 -8.90 11.01
CA SER A 102 7.39 -8.82 11.35
C SER A 102 7.71 -7.55 12.13
N LEU A 103 7.07 -6.43 11.82
CA LEU A 103 7.22 -5.19 12.57
C LEU A 103 6.90 -5.39 14.06
N SER A 104 5.74 -5.98 14.36
CA SER A 104 5.32 -6.22 15.75
C SER A 104 6.27 -7.17 16.48
N GLU A 105 6.72 -8.22 15.79
CA GLU A 105 7.65 -9.22 16.34
C GLU A 105 9.02 -8.58 16.63
N PHE A 106 9.56 -7.80 15.69
CA PHE A 106 10.85 -7.11 15.86
C PHE A 106 10.82 -5.98 16.90
N LEU A 107 9.74 -5.21 17.00
CA LEU A 107 9.62 -4.19 18.04
C LEU A 107 9.60 -4.79 19.44
N GLN A 108 8.96 -5.95 19.61
CA GLN A 108 8.97 -6.69 20.86
C GLN A 108 10.36 -7.22 21.18
N ASP A 109 11.02 -7.83 20.19
CA ASP A 109 12.37 -8.39 20.31
C ASP A 109 13.43 -7.32 20.64
N ALA A 110 13.35 -6.15 20.00
CA ALA A 110 14.23 -5.00 20.27
C ALA A 110 13.95 -4.29 21.61
N ALA A 111 12.96 -4.73 22.38
CA ALA A 111 12.45 -4.03 23.57
C ALA A 111 12.04 -2.56 23.28
N LEU A 112 11.51 -2.31 22.07
CA LEU A 112 11.05 -1.01 21.57
C LEU A 112 9.52 -0.95 21.40
N ASN A 113 8.77 -1.81 22.07
CA ASN A 113 7.32 -1.97 21.89
C ASN A 113 6.48 -0.93 22.67
N ASP A 114 7.00 0.28 22.91
CA ASP A 114 6.23 1.36 23.52
C ASP A 114 5.21 1.95 22.53
N VAL A 115 4.19 2.64 23.05
CA VAL A 115 3.07 3.18 22.25
C VAL A 115 3.56 4.15 21.17
N ASN A 116 4.53 5.01 21.50
CA ASN A 116 5.02 6.02 20.58
C ASN A 116 5.84 5.39 19.45
N MET A 117 6.67 4.40 19.78
CA MET A 117 7.46 3.67 18.79
C MET A 117 6.57 2.83 17.86
N ASN A 118 5.56 2.13 18.40
CA ASN A 118 4.57 1.43 17.58
C ASN A 118 3.85 2.38 16.64
N GLN A 119 3.40 3.53 17.12
CA GLN A 119 2.64 4.48 16.30
C GLN A 119 3.47 5.05 15.15
N ILE A 120 4.71 5.47 15.42
CA ILE A 120 5.59 6.04 14.38
C ILE A 120 5.97 4.98 13.34
N THR A 121 6.41 3.79 13.77
CA THR A 121 6.83 2.73 12.85
C THR A 121 5.67 2.19 12.03
N TRP A 122 4.48 2.05 12.62
CA TRP A 122 3.27 1.70 11.89
C TRP A 122 2.91 2.75 10.84
N GLY A 123 3.07 4.04 11.18
CA GLY A 123 2.92 5.15 10.24
C GLY A 123 3.86 5.03 9.04
N ILE A 124 5.16 4.85 9.29
CA ILE A 124 6.18 4.69 8.24
C ILE A 124 5.87 3.47 7.38
N VAL A 125 5.53 2.32 7.97
CA VAL A 125 5.14 1.11 7.22
C VAL A 125 3.94 1.40 6.30
N ASN A 126 2.92 2.12 6.75
CA ASN A 126 1.80 2.46 5.87
C ASN A 126 2.20 3.36 4.71
N ASP A 127 3.16 4.26 4.92
CA ASP A 127 3.69 5.13 3.88
C ASP A 127 4.50 4.37 2.83
N THR A 128 5.17 3.26 3.19
CA THR A 128 5.93 2.43 2.23
C THR A 128 5.07 1.89 1.08
N TYR A 129 3.75 1.74 1.27
CA TYR A 129 2.83 1.35 0.19
C TYR A 129 2.62 2.43 -0.87
N LYS A 130 3.08 3.66 -0.64
CA LYS A 130 3.14 4.73 -1.65
C LYS A 130 4.36 4.59 -2.56
N MET A 131 5.32 3.73 -2.20
CA MET A 131 6.54 3.42 -2.94
C MET A 131 6.47 2.00 -3.55
N ASP A 132 7.50 1.60 -4.29
CA ASP A 132 7.58 0.27 -4.92
C ASP A 132 8.17 -0.81 -4.01
N LEU A 133 8.53 -0.46 -2.78
CA LEU A 133 9.23 -1.34 -1.83
C LEU A 133 8.61 -2.73 -1.67
N ILE A 134 7.26 -2.83 -1.62
CA ILE A 134 6.54 -4.11 -1.47
C ILE A 134 6.73 -5.07 -2.66
N LEU A 135 7.17 -4.54 -3.82
CA LEU A 135 7.43 -5.31 -5.03
C LEU A 135 8.88 -5.81 -5.10
N VAL A 136 9.82 -5.06 -4.50
CA VAL A 136 11.27 -5.27 -4.70
C VAL A 136 11.99 -5.79 -3.45
N HIS A 137 11.38 -5.69 -2.27
CA HIS A 137 11.99 -6.14 -1.02
C HIS A 137 11.11 -7.11 -0.23
N PRO A 138 11.72 -8.06 0.51
CA PRO A 138 11.00 -8.88 1.47
C PRO A 138 10.30 -8.01 2.54
N PRO A 139 9.07 -8.35 2.95
CA PRO A 139 8.31 -7.54 3.91
C PRO A 139 9.03 -7.31 5.24
N TYR A 140 9.78 -8.30 5.73
CA TYR A 140 10.49 -8.18 6.99
C TYR A 140 11.62 -7.13 6.92
N ARG A 141 12.31 -6.99 5.78
CA ARG A 141 13.36 -5.96 5.61
C ARG A 141 12.77 -4.56 5.54
N ILE A 142 11.59 -4.41 4.94
CA ILE A 142 10.84 -3.15 4.98
C ILE A 142 10.53 -2.78 6.45
N ALA A 143 10.10 -3.75 7.26
CA ALA A 143 9.86 -3.53 8.68
C ALA A 143 11.14 -3.10 9.43
N LEU A 144 12.27 -3.77 9.20
CA LEU A 144 13.57 -3.39 9.78
C LEU A 144 13.99 -1.97 9.39
N ALA A 145 13.83 -1.58 8.12
CA ALA A 145 14.13 -0.23 7.67
C ALA A 145 13.23 0.83 8.36
N CYS A 146 11.95 0.51 8.57
CA CYS A 146 11.03 1.38 9.32
C CYS A 146 11.44 1.53 10.79
N ILE A 147 11.86 0.45 11.44
CA ILE A 147 12.38 0.46 12.82
C ILE A 147 13.67 1.28 12.89
N TYR A 148 14.58 1.10 11.93
CA TYR A 148 15.83 1.85 11.85
C TYR A 148 15.58 3.36 11.77
N ILE A 149 14.73 3.80 10.83
CA ILE A 149 14.36 5.23 10.70
C ILE A 149 13.75 5.76 12.00
N ALA A 150 12.79 5.04 12.57
CA ALA A 150 12.10 5.48 13.79
C ALA A 150 13.04 5.57 15.00
N SER A 151 13.98 4.64 15.11
CA SER A 151 14.95 4.59 16.21
C SER A 151 15.95 5.72 16.12
N VAL A 152 16.45 6.03 14.93
CA VAL A 152 17.28 7.23 14.69
C VAL A 152 16.50 8.50 15.02
N HIS A 153 15.25 8.61 14.58
CA HIS A 153 14.39 9.77 14.87
C HIS A 153 14.09 9.96 16.36
N ARG A 154 14.09 8.86 17.15
CA ARG A 154 13.80 8.85 18.59
C ARG A 154 15.06 8.76 19.45
N GLU A 155 16.24 8.85 18.85
CA GLU A 155 17.53 8.74 19.54
C GLU A 155 17.66 7.44 20.36
N LYS A 156 17.15 6.33 19.81
CA LYS A 156 17.26 4.99 20.40
C LYS A 156 18.46 4.25 19.82
N ASP A 157 19.36 3.80 20.68
CA ASP A 157 20.45 2.91 20.28
C ASP A 157 19.95 1.48 20.14
N ILE A 158 20.10 0.94 18.95
CA ILE A 158 19.70 -0.42 18.55
C ILE A 158 20.82 -1.16 17.84
N THR A 159 22.06 -0.67 17.99
CA THR A 159 23.23 -1.20 17.28
C THR A 159 23.45 -2.67 17.61
N ALA A 160 23.52 -3.00 18.90
CA ALA A 160 23.70 -4.38 19.37
C ALA A 160 22.57 -5.31 18.90
N TRP A 161 21.31 -4.86 18.97
CA TRP A 161 20.16 -5.65 18.52
C TRP A 161 20.25 -5.96 17.01
N PHE A 162 20.64 -4.99 16.19
CA PHE A 162 20.82 -5.22 14.75
C PHE A 162 22.00 -6.15 14.43
N GLU A 163 23.07 -6.13 15.23
CA GLU A 163 24.20 -7.05 15.10
C GLU A 163 23.78 -8.50 15.37
N ASP A 164 22.92 -8.71 16.37
CA ASP A 164 22.38 -10.03 16.74
C ASP A 164 21.43 -10.63 15.68
N LEU A 165 20.76 -9.79 14.88
CA LEU A 165 19.88 -10.24 13.81
C LEU A 165 20.63 -10.90 12.63
N HIS A 166 21.94 -10.68 12.51
CA HIS A 166 22.76 -11.15 11.40
C HIS A 166 22.23 -10.76 10.00
N GLU A 167 21.51 -9.63 9.90
CA GLU A 167 21.02 -9.09 8.63
C GLU A 167 22.02 -8.11 8.01
N ASP A 168 22.02 -8.02 6.67
CA ASP A 168 22.88 -7.07 5.97
C ASP A 168 22.35 -5.64 6.14
N MET A 169 23.04 -4.87 6.99
CA MET A 169 22.70 -3.49 7.28
C MET A 169 22.79 -2.57 6.06
N ASN A 170 23.55 -2.91 5.02
CA ASN A 170 23.55 -2.12 3.79
C ASN A 170 22.20 -2.21 3.09
N LEU A 171 21.57 -3.39 3.06
CA LEU A 171 20.23 -3.56 2.48
C LEU A 171 19.19 -2.79 3.28
N VAL A 172 19.24 -2.86 4.62
CA VAL A 172 18.32 -2.12 5.50
C VAL A 172 18.47 -0.61 5.30
N LYS A 173 19.72 -0.11 5.28
CA LYS A 173 20.01 1.32 5.06
C LYS A 173 19.59 1.79 3.67
N ASN A 174 19.75 0.98 2.63
CA ASN A 174 19.29 1.32 1.28
C ASN A 174 17.77 1.53 1.22
N ILE A 175 17.00 0.62 1.82
CA ILE A 175 15.54 0.76 1.93
C ILE A 175 15.19 2.01 2.76
N ALA A 176 15.92 2.25 3.86
CA ALA A 176 15.68 3.42 4.70
C ALA A 176 15.94 4.73 3.96
N MET A 177 17.00 4.81 3.15
CA MET A 177 17.29 5.96 2.30
C MET A 177 16.18 6.19 1.27
N GLU A 178 15.69 5.14 0.60
CA GLU A 178 14.56 5.27 -0.34
C GLU A 178 13.29 5.83 0.32
N ILE A 179 12.99 5.42 1.57
CA ILE A 179 11.87 5.96 2.34
C ILE A 179 12.08 7.44 2.69
N LEU A 180 13.31 7.83 3.07
CA LEU A 180 13.62 9.21 3.42
C LEU A 180 13.59 10.12 2.18
N ASP A 181 14.18 9.67 1.07
CA ASP A 181 14.14 10.35 -0.24
C ASP A 181 12.69 10.57 -0.68
N PHE A 182 11.82 9.57 -0.46
CA PHE A 182 10.40 9.73 -0.70
C PHE A 182 9.79 10.84 0.15
N TYR A 183 10.11 10.94 1.46
CA TYR A 183 9.56 11.99 2.31
C TYR A 183 10.00 13.39 1.90
N GLU A 184 11.22 13.56 1.41
CA GLU A 184 11.71 14.83 0.88
C GLU A 184 10.97 15.23 -0.40
N ASN A 185 10.78 14.28 -1.31
CA ASN A 185 10.23 14.53 -2.64
C ASN A 185 8.69 14.54 -2.69
N TYR A 186 8.01 13.81 -1.81
CA TYR A 186 6.55 13.59 -1.88
C TYR A 186 5.75 14.89 -1.78
N ARG A 187 6.25 15.90 -1.06
CA ARG A 187 5.61 17.23 -0.95
C ARG A 187 5.44 17.94 -2.31
N THR A 188 6.17 17.51 -3.34
CA THR A 188 6.11 18.08 -4.68
C THR A 188 4.96 17.54 -5.54
N ILE A 189 4.28 16.47 -5.10
CA ILE A 189 3.17 15.82 -5.82
C ILE A 189 1.85 16.48 -5.37
N THR A 190 1.32 17.38 -6.20
CA THR A 190 0.05 18.07 -5.94
C THR A 190 -1.13 17.35 -6.61
N GLU A 191 -2.34 17.54 -6.09
CA GLU A 191 -3.57 17.01 -6.71
C GLU A 191 -3.74 17.50 -8.15
N GLU A 192 -3.32 18.75 -8.45
CA GLU A 192 -3.32 19.30 -9.82
C GLU A 192 -2.42 18.50 -10.77
N LYS A 193 -1.21 18.11 -10.33
CA LYS A 193 -0.31 17.28 -11.14
C LYS A 193 -0.91 15.90 -11.39
N VAL A 194 -1.56 15.32 -10.38
CA VAL A 194 -2.25 14.03 -10.50
C VAL A 194 -3.40 14.14 -11.50
N ASN A 195 -4.25 15.16 -11.38
CA ASN A 195 -5.36 15.41 -12.30
C ASN A 195 -4.88 15.65 -13.74
N SER A 196 -3.81 16.43 -13.91
CA SER A 196 -3.17 16.64 -15.22
C SER A 196 -2.66 15.33 -15.83
N ALA A 197 -2.06 14.45 -15.01
CA ALA A 197 -1.63 13.13 -15.46
C ALA A 197 -2.81 12.24 -15.89
N PHE A 198 -3.91 12.25 -15.12
CA PHE A 198 -5.14 11.53 -15.49
C PHE A 198 -5.76 12.04 -16.80
N SER A 199 -5.76 13.35 -17.04
CA SER A 199 -6.24 13.92 -18.31
C SER A 199 -5.41 13.44 -19.51
N LYS A 200 -4.09 13.25 -19.34
CA LYS A 200 -3.21 12.72 -20.40
C LYS A 200 -3.49 11.24 -20.71
N LEU A 201 -3.96 10.46 -19.73
CA LEU A 201 -4.37 9.07 -19.94
C LEU A 201 -5.66 8.99 -20.77
N ALA A 202 -6.60 9.90 -20.56
CA ALA A 202 -7.88 9.94 -21.28
C ALA A 202 -7.73 10.30 -22.78
N LEU A 203 -6.66 11.00 -23.16
CA LEU A 203 -6.38 11.40 -24.55
C LEU A 203 -5.83 10.29 -25.45
N LYS A 204 -5.55 9.10 -24.89
CA LYS A 204 -4.95 7.96 -25.62
C LYS A 204 -5.94 6.82 -25.90
N LEU A 205 -7.23 7.04 -25.66
CA LEU A 205 -8.35 6.18 -26.08
C LEU A 205 -8.97 6.75 -27.35
#